data_AF-A0AAV1GQC4-F1
#
_entry.id   AF-A0AAV1GQC4-F1
#
_cell.length_a   1.000
_cell.length_b   1.000
_cell.length_c   1.000
_cell.angle_alpha   90.00
_cell.angle_beta   90.00
_cell.angle_gamma   90.00
#
_symmetry.space_group_name_H-M   'P 1'
#
loop_
_entity.id
_entity.type
_entity.pdbx_description
1 polymer ?
#
loop_
_entity_poly.entity_id
_entity_poly.type
_entity_poly.pdbx_seq_one_letter_code
_entity_poly.pdbx_strand_id
1 'polypeptide(L)'
;MSRGIIREAKKDPQYDRAHEKEFKRKRDAENIVDKVERERQEKLQKEEEIKRLQEEYAKLLNKRQEQKKLVQEYAVYNDYMEKVLKLTQFKDVEQLYNNSDKLQNMKEENLQTLTEYSCKIIEKREAFQALKSQFEIEESKRSREKVQQKSKLEKAHAEYWEWKGRYSEIMQTATEETIELGSIMFSALTHYKLTDEYRGNMCDKNVGFTDAEKMFDIVKYFYLDYEEILRHYDRQKISHGGETAKTKA
;
A
#
# COMPACT_ATOMS: atom_id res chain seq x y z
N MET A 1 -78.67 36.19 134.60
CA MET A 1 -77.31 35.71 134.90
C MET A 1 -76.51 35.72 133.61
N SER A 2 -75.38 36.42 133.60
CA SER A 2 -74.58 36.71 132.41
C SER A 2 -73.60 35.58 132.04
N ARG A 3 -73.14 35.66 130.78
CA ARG A 3 -71.81 35.32 130.23
C ARG A 3 -71.71 34.02 129.43
N GLY A 4 -71.07 34.15 128.26
CA GLY A 4 -70.45 33.03 127.55
C GLY A 4 -70.34 33.21 126.03
N ILE A 5 -69.65 34.25 125.56
CA ILE A 5 -69.25 34.40 124.14
C ILE A 5 -68.04 33.49 123.89
N ILE A 6 -68.15 32.55 122.95
CA ILE A 6 -66.99 31.94 122.26
C ILE A 6 -67.22 32.03 120.76
N ARG A 7 -66.20 32.60 120.10
CA ARG A 7 -66.16 33.08 118.72
C ARG A 7 -66.05 31.92 117.73
N GLU A 8 -67.01 31.81 116.82
CA GLU A 8 -66.84 31.06 115.57
C GLU A 8 -66.07 31.92 114.57
N ALA A 9 -64.81 31.58 114.31
CA ALA A 9 -64.11 32.02 113.11
C ALA A 9 -64.62 31.20 111.91
N LYS A 10 -65.82 31.54 111.41
CA LYS A 10 -66.30 31.05 110.13
C LYS A 10 -65.61 31.85 109.02
N LYS A 11 -64.71 31.19 108.28
CA LYS A 11 -64.25 31.68 106.96
C LYS A 11 -65.50 32.06 106.14
N ASP A 12 -65.56 33.31 105.72
CA ASP A 12 -66.73 33.93 105.11
C ASP A 12 -67.09 33.23 103.78
N PRO A 13 -68.21 32.46 103.70
CA PRO A 13 -68.67 31.76 102.50
C PRO A 13 -69.16 32.71 101.39
N GLN A 14 -69.18 34.01 101.69
CA GLN A 14 -69.53 35.08 100.76
C GLN A 14 -68.32 35.53 99.94
N TYR A 15 -67.09 35.40 100.48
CA TYR A 15 -65.84 35.76 99.78
C TYR A 15 -65.49 34.75 98.66
N ASP A 16 -65.66 33.44 98.91
CA ASP A 16 -65.43 32.38 97.91
C ASP A 16 -66.45 32.42 96.76
N ARG A 17 -67.74 32.67 97.05
CA ARG A 17 -68.79 32.73 96.02
C ARG A 17 -68.71 33.98 95.14
N ALA A 18 -68.23 35.10 95.66
CA ALA A 18 -67.99 36.32 94.90
C ALA A 18 -66.77 36.17 93.98
N HIS A 19 -65.66 35.63 94.51
CA HIS A 19 -64.47 35.33 93.72
C HIS A 19 -64.73 34.30 92.62
N GLU A 20 -65.49 33.24 92.88
CA GLU A 20 -65.81 32.24 91.87
C GLU A 20 -66.74 32.77 90.77
N LYS A 21 -67.66 33.69 91.11
CA LYS A 21 -68.46 34.42 90.11
C LYS A 21 -67.63 35.40 89.28
N GLU A 22 -66.67 36.09 89.87
CA GLU A 22 -65.74 36.95 89.12
C GLU A 22 -64.79 36.13 88.25
N PHE A 23 -64.29 34.99 88.72
CA PHE A 23 -63.47 34.07 87.93
C PHE A 23 -64.25 33.47 86.76
N LYS A 24 -65.51 33.07 86.96
CA LYS A 24 -66.39 32.63 85.86
C LYS A 24 -66.64 33.76 84.86
N ARG A 25 -66.96 34.97 85.33
CA ARG A 25 -67.15 36.13 84.43
C ARG A 25 -65.88 36.50 83.66
N LYS A 26 -64.71 36.46 84.30
CA LYS A 26 -63.41 36.67 83.62
C LYS A 26 -63.12 35.57 82.61
N ARG A 27 -63.34 34.30 82.96
CA ARG A 27 -63.17 33.16 82.06
C ARG A 27 -64.16 33.19 80.89
N ASP A 28 -65.41 33.56 81.14
CA ASP A 28 -66.43 33.70 80.10
C ASP A 28 -66.11 34.88 79.18
N ALA A 29 -65.61 36.00 79.73
CA ALA A 29 -65.11 37.12 78.95
C ALA A 29 -63.85 36.76 78.13
N GLU A 30 -62.90 36.02 78.70
CA GLU A 30 -61.71 35.49 78.02
C GLU A 30 -62.11 34.52 76.90
N ASN A 31 -63.06 33.61 77.13
CA ASN A 31 -63.57 32.70 76.10
C ASN A 31 -64.27 33.44 74.95
N ILE A 32 -64.99 34.53 75.24
CA ILE A 32 -65.61 35.38 74.22
C ILE A 32 -64.53 36.11 73.42
N VAL A 33 -63.50 36.66 74.08
CA VAL A 33 -62.37 37.32 73.42
C VAL A 33 -61.61 36.33 72.54
N ASP A 34 -61.30 35.13 73.03
CA ASP A 34 -60.62 34.08 72.27
C ASP A 34 -61.44 33.57 71.08
N LYS A 35 -62.78 33.56 71.20
CA LYS A 35 -63.66 33.21 70.08
C LYS A 35 -63.65 34.30 69.02
N VAL A 36 -63.76 35.56 69.42
CA VAL A 36 -63.69 36.71 68.51
C VAL A 36 -62.33 36.80 67.83
N GLU A 37 -61.24 36.53 68.55
CA GLU A 37 -59.89 36.57 67.98
C GLU A 37 -59.66 35.41 67.01
N ARG A 38 -60.19 34.20 67.30
CA ARG A 38 -60.18 33.08 66.33
C ARG A 38 -61.01 33.38 65.09
N GLU A 39 -62.22 33.92 65.24
CA GLU A 39 -63.06 34.33 64.11
C GLU A 39 -62.37 35.43 63.27
N ARG A 40 -61.65 36.35 63.93
CA ARG A 40 -60.84 37.38 63.27
C ARG A 40 -59.65 36.80 62.51
N GLN A 41 -58.94 35.84 63.09
CA GLN A 41 -57.82 35.15 62.44
C GLN A 41 -58.29 34.29 61.26
N GLU A 42 -59.39 33.54 61.40
CA GLU A 42 -59.99 32.77 60.30
C GLU A 42 -60.45 33.70 59.17
N LYS A 43 -61.03 34.85 59.51
CA LYS A 43 -61.39 35.86 58.52
C LYS A 43 -60.16 36.38 57.78
N LEU A 44 -59.07 36.65 58.50
CA LEU A 44 -57.81 37.13 57.92
C LEU A 44 -57.18 36.09 56.99
N GLN A 45 -57.15 34.81 57.39
CA GLN A 45 -56.68 33.69 56.55
C GLN A 45 -57.54 33.51 55.29
N LYS A 46 -58.87 33.62 55.41
CA LYS A 46 -59.77 33.58 54.26
C LYS A 46 -59.55 34.76 53.32
N GLU A 47 -59.31 35.96 53.86
CA GLU A 47 -58.99 37.15 53.07
C GLU A 47 -57.64 37.03 52.33
N GLU A 48 -56.61 36.44 52.97
CA GLU A 48 -55.33 36.13 52.34
C GLU A 48 -55.47 35.07 51.24
N GLU A 49 -56.24 34.01 51.49
CA GLU A 49 -56.52 32.97 50.49
C GLU A 49 -57.32 33.53 49.31
N ILE A 50 -58.30 34.42 49.55
CA ILE A 50 -59.02 35.13 48.49
C ILE A 50 -58.05 35.95 47.64
N LYS A 51 -57.11 36.67 48.26
CA LYS A 51 -56.10 37.44 47.52
C LYS A 51 -55.20 36.53 46.68
N ARG A 52 -54.72 35.41 47.24
CA ARG A 52 -53.91 34.43 46.49
C ARG A 52 -54.66 33.87 45.28
N LEU A 53 -55.92 33.46 45.48
CA LEU A 53 -56.76 32.92 44.41
C LEU A 53 -57.06 33.99 43.34
N GLN A 54 -57.23 35.26 43.72
CA GLN A 54 -57.39 36.36 42.77
C GLN A 54 -56.12 36.57 41.93
N GLU A 55 -54.94 36.50 42.53
CA GLU A 55 -53.67 36.59 41.81
C GLU A 55 -53.44 35.41 40.86
N GLU A 56 -53.73 34.19 41.30
CA GLU A 56 -53.66 32.99 40.45
C GLU A 56 -54.65 33.05 39.29
N TYR A 57 -55.87 33.50 39.55
CA TYR A 57 -56.88 33.70 38.52
C TYR A 57 -56.43 34.72 37.47
N ALA A 58 -55.81 35.83 37.91
CA ALA A 58 -55.24 36.83 37.01
C ALA A 58 -54.10 36.26 36.14
N LYS A 59 -53.19 35.47 36.72
CA LYS A 59 -52.11 34.79 35.98
C LYS A 59 -52.65 33.81 34.94
N LEU A 60 -53.64 33.00 35.30
CA LEU A 60 -54.29 32.06 34.38
C LEU A 60 -55.03 32.80 33.26
N LEU A 61 -55.67 33.92 33.57
CA LEU A 61 -56.35 34.75 32.57
C LEU A 61 -55.35 35.33 31.55
N ASN A 62 -54.20 35.83 32.02
CA ASN A 62 -53.12 36.32 31.16
C ASN A 62 -52.56 35.21 30.27
N LYS A 63 -52.25 34.04 30.83
CA LYS A 63 -51.77 32.88 30.06
C LYS A 63 -52.78 32.43 29.00
N ARG A 64 -54.08 32.44 29.35
CA ARG A 64 -55.16 32.14 28.38
C ARG A 64 -55.21 33.18 27.26
N GLN A 65 -55.03 34.45 27.58
CA GLN A 65 -54.99 35.51 26.57
C GLN A 65 -53.75 35.39 25.66
N GLU A 66 -52.58 35.07 26.20
CA GLU A 66 -51.36 34.81 25.42
C GLU A 66 -51.54 33.63 24.45
N GLN A 67 -52.07 32.51 24.94
CA GLN A 67 -52.38 31.36 24.09
C GLN A 67 -53.43 31.70 23.03
N LYS A 68 -54.45 32.48 23.38
CA LYS A 68 -55.47 32.93 22.41
C LYS A 68 -54.85 33.83 21.34
N LYS A 69 -53.91 34.72 21.69
CA LYS A 69 -53.17 35.54 20.73
C LYS A 69 -52.35 34.67 19.79
N LEU A 70 -51.62 33.69 20.30
CA LEU A 70 -50.85 32.75 19.48
C LEU A 70 -51.76 31.98 18.51
N VAL A 71 -52.90 31.46 18.98
CA VAL A 71 -53.86 30.76 18.11
C VAL A 71 -54.40 31.68 17.01
N GLN A 72 -54.67 32.94 17.33
CA GLN A 72 -55.12 33.95 16.36
C GLN A 72 -54.03 34.32 15.36
N GLU A 73 -52.78 34.45 15.81
CA GLU A 73 -51.63 34.71 14.96
C GLU A 73 -51.40 33.55 13.98
N TYR A 74 -51.51 32.31 14.44
CA TYR A 74 -51.38 31.13 13.59
C TYR A 74 -52.63 30.83 12.75
N ALA A 75 -53.78 31.45 13.01
CA ALA A 75 -55.00 31.24 12.21
C ALA A 75 -54.82 31.63 10.74
N VAL A 76 -53.95 32.62 10.46
CA VAL A 76 -53.60 33.03 9.08
C VAL A 76 -52.99 31.87 8.29
N TYR A 77 -52.25 30.98 8.95
CA TYR A 77 -51.67 29.80 8.32
C TYR A 77 -52.71 28.72 8.01
N ASN A 78 -53.80 28.62 8.77
CA ASN A 78 -54.89 27.70 8.44
C ASN A 78 -55.59 28.11 7.14
N ASP A 79 -55.91 29.40 6.98
CA ASP A 79 -56.48 29.93 5.74
C ASP A 79 -55.57 29.71 4.52
N TYR A 80 -54.26 29.84 4.73
CA TYR A 80 -53.26 29.54 3.71
C TYR A 80 -53.23 28.04 3.39
N MET A 81 -53.19 27.17 4.40
CA MET A 81 -53.17 25.71 4.22
C MET A 81 -54.43 25.20 3.52
N GLU A 82 -55.61 25.76 3.82
CA GLU A 82 -56.83 25.43 3.08
C GLU A 82 -56.75 25.81 1.60
N LYS A 83 -56.13 26.95 1.27
CA LYS A 83 -55.90 27.33 -0.13
C LYS A 83 -54.91 26.38 -0.81
N VAL A 84 -53.85 25.97 -0.12
CA VAL A 84 -52.89 24.98 -0.62
C VAL A 84 -53.56 23.62 -0.83
N LEU A 85 -54.46 23.20 0.06
CA LEU A 85 -55.24 21.98 -0.11
C LEU A 85 -56.11 22.01 -1.37
N LYS A 86 -56.78 23.14 -1.65
CA LYS A 86 -57.58 23.31 -2.88
C LYS A 86 -56.76 23.19 -4.17
N LEU A 87 -55.45 23.45 -4.09
CA LEU A 87 -54.52 23.38 -5.22
C LEU A 87 -53.82 22.02 -5.30
N THR A 88 -54.01 21.13 -4.33
CA THR A 88 -53.34 19.84 -4.25
C THR A 88 -54.33 18.68 -4.19
N GLN A 89 -53.82 17.46 -4.28
CA GLN A 89 -54.62 16.23 -4.26
C GLN A 89 -54.89 15.68 -2.84
N PHE A 90 -54.44 16.37 -1.80
CA PHE A 90 -54.51 15.89 -0.42
C PHE A 90 -55.87 16.21 0.21
N LYS A 91 -56.39 15.28 1.02
CA LYS A 91 -57.72 15.42 1.63
C LYS A 91 -57.73 16.35 2.84
N ASP A 92 -56.62 16.42 3.56
CA ASP A 92 -56.48 17.21 4.78
C ASP A 92 -55.03 17.70 4.94
N VAL A 93 -54.84 18.68 5.83
CA VAL A 93 -53.53 19.32 6.09
C VAL A 93 -52.54 18.30 6.65
N GLU A 94 -53.02 17.31 7.40
CA GLU A 94 -52.20 16.26 8.00
C GLU A 94 -51.60 15.33 6.94
N GLN A 95 -52.35 14.96 5.90
CA GLN A 95 -51.86 14.19 4.76
C GLN A 95 -50.84 14.97 3.94
N LEU A 96 -51.07 16.27 3.73
CA LEU A 96 -50.09 17.14 3.07
C LEU A 96 -48.79 17.20 3.88
N TYR A 97 -48.87 17.41 5.19
CA TYR A 97 -47.73 17.46 6.09
C TYR A 97 -46.98 16.12 6.11
N ASN A 98 -47.68 15.01 6.34
CA ASN A 98 -47.09 13.67 6.35
C ASN A 98 -46.43 13.32 5.02
N ASN A 99 -46.99 13.77 3.89
CA ASN A 99 -46.37 13.59 2.59
C ASN A 99 -45.11 14.46 2.45
N SER A 100 -45.14 15.72 2.91
CA SER A 100 -43.97 16.59 2.91
C SER A 100 -42.83 16.01 3.76
N ASP A 101 -43.15 15.51 4.96
CA ASP A 101 -42.19 14.89 5.87
C ASP A 101 -41.59 13.61 5.25
N LYS A 102 -42.42 12.74 4.67
CA LYS A 102 -41.96 11.58 3.90
C LYS A 102 -41.03 11.96 2.75
N LEU A 103 -41.38 12.99 1.98
CA LEU A 103 -40.54 13.45 0.86
C LEU A 103 -39.20 14.00 1.36
N GLN A 104 -39.19 14.68 2.50
CA GLN A 104 -37.96 15.17 3.11
C GLN A 104 -37.07 14.02 3.59
N ASN A 105 -37.64 13.04 4.30
CA ASN A 105 -36.93 11.84 4.75
C ASN A 105 -36.39 11.05 3.54
N MET A 106 -37.19 10.83 2.50
CA MET A 106 -36.73 10.19 1.26
C MET A 106 -35.61 10.97 0.57
N LYS A 107 -35.65 12.30 0.59
CA LYS A 107 -34.58 13.12 0.01
C LYS A 107 -33.27 12.95 0.80
N GLU A 108 -33.34 12.92 2.13
CA GLU A 108 -32.19 12.70 3.00
C GLU A 108 -31.60 11.30 2.80
N GLU A 109 -32.43 10.26 2.79
CA GLU A 109 -32.03 8.87 2.50
C GLU A 109 -31.37 8.76 1.11
N ASN A 110 -31.96 9.38 0.10
CA ASN A 110 -31.41 9.39 -1.26
C ASN A 110 -30.06 10.10 -1.32
N LEU A 111 -29.92 11.24 -0.63
CA LEU A 111 -28.66 11.98 -0.59
C LEU A 111 -27.57 11.14 0.09
N GLN A 112 -27.89 10.53 1.24
CA GLN A 112 -26.96 9.66 1.94
C GLN A 112 -26.53 8.49 1.05
N THR A 113 -27.48 7.80 0.44
CA THR A 113 -27.20 6.68 -0.47
C THR A 113 -26.32 7.13 -1.64
N LEU A 114 -26.60 8.29 -2.24
CA LEU A 114 -25.80 8.84 -3.34
C LEU A 114 -24.36 9.15 -2.90
N THR A 115 -24.19 9.73 -1.71
CA THR A 115 -22.85 10.00 -1.15
C THR A 115 -22.08 8.72 -0.87
N GLU A 116 -22.72 7.68 -0.33
CA GLU A 116 -22.11 6.37 -0.11
C GLU A 116 -21.68 5.71 -1.42
N TYR A 117 -22.52 5.75 -2.46
CA TYR A 117 -22.16 5.25 -3.79
C TYR A 117 -21.00 6.05 -4.39
N SER A 118 -21.00 7.37 -4.26
CA SER A 118 -19.91 8.21 -4.73
C SER A 118 -18.58 7.85 -4.04
N CYS A 119 -18.59 7.67 -2.72
CA CYS A 119 -17.41 7.24 -1.97
C CYS A 119 -16.91 5.88 -2.45
N LYS A 120 -17.81 4.89 -2.60
CA LYS A 120 -17.45 3.56 -3.12
C LYS A 120 -16.85 3.63 -4.52
N ILE A 121 -17.37 4.49 -5.41
CA ILE A 121 -16.82 4.68 -6.76
C ILE A 121 -15.41 5.28 -6.68
N ILE A 122 -15.19 6.27 -5.82
CA ILE A 122 -13.88 6.89 -5.62
C ILE A 122 -12.88 5.84 -5.10
N GLU A 123 -13.24 5.10 -4.06
CA GLU A 123 -12.40 4.02 -3.51
C GLU A 123 -12.03 2.97 -4.57
N LYS A 124 -13.01 2.53 -5.37
CA LYS A 124 -12.76 1.57 -6.46
C LYS A 124 -11.87 2.15 -7.55
N ARG A 125 -12.02 3.44 -7.87
CA ARG A 125 -11.19 4.13 -8.85
C ARG A 125 -9.75 4.27 -8.36
N GLU A 126 -9.56 4.63 -7.10
CA GLU A 126 -8.25 4.70 -6.47
C GLU A 126 -7.56 3.34 -6.41
N ALA A 127 -8.29 2.30 -6.00
CA ALA A 127 -7.77 0.92 -5.99
C ALA A 127 -7.39 0.45 -7.41
N PHE A 128 -8.21 0.77 -8.41
CA PHE A 128 -7.89 0.47 -9.81
C PHE A 128 -6.65 1.21 -10.29
N GLN A 129 -6.51 2.50 -9.95
CA GLN A 129 -5.36 3.30 -10.34
C GLN A 129 -4.07 2.82 -9.67
N ALA A 130 -4.14 2.40 -8.41
CA ALA A 130 -3.01 1.78 -7.71
C ALA A 130 -2.58 0.46 -8.37
N LEU A 131 -3.55 -0.40 -8.72
CA LEU A 131 -3.27 -1.65 -9.42
C LEU A 131 -2.67 -1.41 -10.80
N LYS A 132 -3.20 -0.44 -11.55
CA LYS A 132 -2.65 -0.04 -12.86
C LYS A 132 -1.21 0.44 -12.74
N SER A 133 -0.92 1.29 -11.77
CA SER A 133 0.45 1.78 -11.53
C SER A 133 1.41 0.65 -11.17
N GLN A 134 0.99 -0.30 -10.31
CA GLN A 134 1.79 -1.48 -10.00
C GLN A 134 2.07 -2.32 -11.26
N PHE A 135 1.07 -2.53 -12.10
CA PHE A 135 1.24 -3.27 -13.35
C PHE A 135 2.24 -2.58 -14.30
N GLU A 136 2.15 -1.26 -14.47
CA GLU A 136 3.07 -0.47 -15.30
C GLU A 136 4.52 -0.55 -14.78
N ILE A 137 4.72 -0.54 -13.45
CA ILE A 137 6.03 -0.70 -12.83
C ILE A 137 6.61 -2.09 -13.11
N GLU A 138 5.81 -3.15 -12.93
CA GLU A 138 6.24 -4.53 -13.17
C GLU A 138 6.51 -4.79 -14.65
N GLU A 139 5.70 -4.25 -15.56
CA GLU A 139 5.94 -4.31 -17.00
C GLU A 139 7.27 -3.63 -17.37
N SER A 140 7.52 -2.45 -16.82
CA SER A 140 8.76 -1.70 -17.02
C SER A 140 9.98 -2.45 -16.46
N LYS A 141 9.84 -3.11 -15.30
CA LYS A 141 10.88 -3.96 -14.72
C LYS A 141 11.19 -5.17 -15.61
N ARG A 142 10.16 -5.90 -16.03
CA ARG A 142 10.30 -7.05 -16.94
C ARG A 142 10.92 -6.66 -18.27
N SER A 143 10.56 -5.50 -18.82
CA SER A 143 11.15 -4.96 -20.04
C SER A 143 12.66 -4.72 -19.88
N ARG A 144 13.07 -4.09 -18.77
CA ARG A 144 14.50 -3.89 -18.45
C ARG A 144 15.25 -5.21 -18.31
N GLU A 145 14.67 -6.18 -17.61
CA GLU A 145 15.27 -7.52 -17.45
C GLU A 145 15.48 -8.21 -18.79
N LYS A 146 14.50 -8.15 -19.70
CA LYS A 146 14.61 -8.70 -21.06
C LYS A 146 15.74 -8.04 -21.84
N VAL A 147 15.87 -6.71 -21.79
CA VAL A 147 16.95 -5.99 -22.46
C VAL A 147 18.31 -6.41 -21.89
N GLN A 148 18.42 -6.52 -20.56
CA GLN A 148 19.66 -6.97 -19.91
C GLN A 148 20.05 -8.39 -20.31
N GLN A 149 19.08 -9.32 -20.34
CA GLN A 149 19.30 -10.69 -20.77
C GLN A 149 19.73 -10.76 -22.25
N LYS A 150 19.09 -9.99 -23.12
CA LYS A 150 19.45 -9.91 -24.54
C LYS A 150 20.89 -9.39 -24.72
N SER A 151 21.28 -8.34 -23.99
CA SER A 151 22.65 -7.82 -24.02
C SER A 151 23.68 -8.85 -23.54
N LYS A 152 23.37 -9.62 -22.49
CA LYS A 152 24.24 -10.73 -22.03
C LYS A 152 24.38 -11.81 -23.10
N LEU A 153 23.28 -12.16 -23.76
CA LEU A 153 23.28 -13.15 -24.84
C LEU A 153 24.12 -12.68 -26.03
N GLU A 154 23.97 -11.42 -26.45
CA GLU A 154 24.75 -10.83 -27.54
C GLU A 154 26.25 -10.83 -27.23
N LYS A 155 26.63 -10.50 -25.98
CA LYS A 155 28.04 -10.59 -25.54
C LYS A 155 28.58 -12.01 -25.59
N ALA A 156 27.85 -12.98 -25.04
CA ALA A 156 28.24 -14.38 -25.07
C ALA A 156 28.36 -14.91 -26.51
N HIS A 157 27.47 -14.47 -27.42
CA HIS A 157 27.56 -14.80 -28.83
C HIS A 157 28.80 -14.20 -29.49
N ALA A 158 29.12 -12.94 -29.19
CA ALA A 158 30.32 -12.28 -29.72
C ALA A 158 31.60 -13.02 -29.26
N GLU A 159 31.69 -13.36 -27.98
CA GLU A 159 32.80 -14.14 -27.42
C GLU A 159 32.90 -15.53 -28.06
N TYR A 160 31.77 -16.22 -28.25
CA TYR A 160 31.74 -17.51 -28.94
C TYR A 160 32.28 -17.41 -30.37
N TRP A 161 31.88 -16.39 -31.13
CA TRP A 161 32.35 -16.20 -32.50
C TRP A 161 33.84 -15.85 -32.55
N GLU A 162 34.34 -15.05 -31.61
CA GLU A 162 35.76 -14.75 -31.48
C GLU A 162 36.57 -16.03 -31.22
N TRP A 163 36.16 -16.83 -30.24
CA TRP A 163 36.83 -18.10 -29.94
C TRP A 163 36.75 -19.10 -31.08
N LYS A 164 35.62 -19.15 -31.78
CA LYS A 164 35.46 -20.00 -32.96
C LYS A 164 36.40 -19.57 -34.10
N GLY A 165 36.59 -18.27 -34.30
CA GLY A 165 37.56 -17.74 -35.26
C GLY A 165 38.98 -18.17 -34.92
N ARG A 166 39.42 -17.91 -33.68
CA ARG A 166 40.76 -18.32 -33.20
C ARG A 166 40.99 -19.83 -33.29
N TYR A 167 39.99 -20.62 -32.93
CA TYR A 167 40.07 -22.08 -33.05
C TYR A 167 40.21 -22.51 -34.52
N SER A 168 39.46 -21.88 -35.43
CA SER A 168 39.56 -22.15 -36.86
C SER A 168 40.96 -21.82 -37.41
N GLU A 169 41.55 -20.70 -36.99
CA GLU A 169 42.92 -20.32 -37.38
C GLU A 169 43.95 -21.34 -36.90
N ILE A 170 43.88 -21.74 -35.63
CA ILE A 170 44.77 -22.78 -35.06
C ILE A 170 44.63 -24.09 -35.85
N MET A 171 43.39 -24.51 -36.12
CA MET A 171 43.14 -25.74 -36.88
C MET A 171 43.66 -25.65 -38.32
N GLN A 172 43.52 -24.49 -38.96
CA GLN A 172 44.06 -24.26 -40.29
C GLN A 172 45.59 -24.37 -40.28
N THR A 173 46.28 -23.65 -39.39
CA THR A 173 47.74 -23.71 -39.27
C THR A 173 48.23 -25.12 -38.96
N ALA A 174 47.59 -25.82 -38.01
CA ALA A 174 47.96 -27.20 -37.69
C ALA A 174 47.77 -28.14 -38.89
N THR A 175 46.75 -27.91 -39.72
CA THR A 175 46.52 -28.68 -40.95
C THR A 175 47.61 -28.37 -41.99
N GLU A 176 47.96 -27.10 -42.18
CA GLU A 176 49.03 -26.67 -43.08
C GLU A 176 50.39 -27.26 -42.68
N GLU A 177 50.77 -27.16 -41.41
CA GLU A 177 52.01 -27.76 -40.87
C GLU A 177 52.01 -29.30 -41.01
N THR A 178 50.88 -29.95 -40.79
CA THR A 178 50.76 -31.41 -40.96
C THR A 178 50.96 -31.81 -42.42
N ILE A 179 50.42 -31.05 -43.37
CA ILE A 179 50.61 -31.28 -44.81
C ILE A 179 52.08 -31.06 -45.19
N GLU A 180 52.69 -29.97 -44.73
CA GLU A 180 54.11 -29.66 -45.00
C GLU A 180 55.03 -30.74 -44.45
N LEU A 181 54.83 -31.16 -43.20
CA LEU A 181 55.58 -32.26 -42.59
C LEU A 181 55.43 -33.56 -43.40
N GLY A 182 54.21 -33.89 -43.83
CA GLY A 182 53.94 -35.03 -44.70
C GLY A 182 54.70 -34.95 -46.02
N SER A 183 54.79 -33.76 -46.64
CA SER A 183 55.56 -33.55 -47.86
C SER A 183 57.06 -33.73 -47.63
N ILE A 184 57.60 -33.18 -46.54
CA ILE A 184 59.02 -33.33 -46.18
C ILE A 184 59.36 -34.81 -45.98
N MET A 185 58.54 -35.54 -45.22
CA MET A 185 58.70 -36.98 -45.00
C MET A 185 58.66 -37.76 -46.32
N PHE A 186 57.73 -37.42 -47.22
CA PHE A 186 57.62 -38.06 -48.52
C PHE A 186 58.87 -37.82 -49.37
N SER A 187 59.33 -36.57 -49.48
CA SER A 187 60.56 -36.22 -50.20
C SER A 187 61.79 -36.92 -49.63
N ALA A 188 61.94 -36.95 -48.29
CA ALA A 188 63.03 -37.64 -47.62
C ALA A 188 63.08 -39.12 -48.01
N LEU A 189 61.93 -39.80 -47.92
CA LEU A 189 61.79 -41.20 -48.29
C LEU A 189 62.08 -41.44 -49.78
N THR A 190 61.55 -40.59 -50.66
CA THR A 190 61.76 -40.72 -52.11
C THR A 190 63.25 -40.61 -52.45
N HIS A 191 63.95 -39.59 -51.93
CA HIS A 191 65.38 -39.43 -52.18
C HIS A 191 66.21 -40.54 -51.53
N TYR A 192 65.88 -40.95 -50.31
CA TYR A 192 66.56 -42.05 -49.63
C TYR A 192 66.46 -43.35 -50.45
N LYS A 193 65.27 -43.69 -50.95
CA LYS A 193 65.07 -44.87 -51.81
C LYS A 193 65.85 -44.78 -53.11
N LEU A 194 65.85 -43.62 -53.78
CA LEU A 194 66.66 -43.41 -54.99
C LEU A 194 68.16 -43.60 -54.70
N THR A 195 68.66 -43.00 -53.62
CA THR A 195 70.06 -43.17 -53.18
C THR A 195 70.37 -44.63 -52.87
N ASP A 196 69.46 -45.34 -52.18
CA ASP A 196 69.62 -46.76 -51.88
C ASP A 196 69.71 -47.60 -53.16
N GLU A 197 68.83 -47.35 -54.14
CA GLU A 197 68.86 -47.98 -55.45
C GLU A 197 70.18 -47.75 -56.18
N TYR A 198 70.68 -46.51 -56.23
CA TYR A 198 71.97 -46.17 -56.86
C TYR A 198 73.18 -46.82 -56.17
N ARG A 199 73.09 -47.06 -54.86
CA ARG A 199 74.12 -47.76 -54.07
C ARG A 199 73.95 -49.28 -54.09
N GLY A 200 72.97 -49.82 -54.82
CA GLY A 200 72.74 -51.26 -54.93
C GLY A 200 72.04 -51.88 -53.70
N ASN A 201 71.11 -51.14 -53.08
CA ASN A 201 70.34 -51.53 -51.89
C ASN A 201 71.20 -51.76 -50.63
N MET A 202 72.16 -50.85 -50.40
CA MET A 202 73.14 -50.93 -49.31
C MET A 202 72.91 -49.90 -48.19
N CYS A 203 71.90 -49.05 -48.27
CA CYS A 203 71.57 -48.11 -47.20
C CYS A 203 71.07 -48.86 -45.94
N ASP A 204 71.22 -48.21 -44.78
CA ASP A 204 70.96 -48.81 -43.49
C ASP A 204 69.47 -49.16 -43.30
N LYS A 205 69.18 -50.46 -43.18
CA LYS A 205 67.82 -50.98 -42.97
C LYS A 205 67.23 -50.60 -41.60
N ASN A 206 68.04 -50.06 -40.68
CA ASN A 206 67.59 -49.59 -39.37
C ASN A 206 67.00 -48.16 -39.39
N VAL A 207 67.04 -47.46 -40.53
CA VAL A 207 66.36 -46.16 -40.66
C VAL A 207 64.86 -46.39 -40.76
N GLY A 208 64.14 -46.01 -39.70
CA GLY A 208 62.69 -46.10 -39.67
C GLY A 208 62.04 -45.18 -40.69
N PHE A 209 60.87 -45.58 -41.21
CA PHE A 209 60.11 -44.82 -42.22
C PHE A 209 59.73 -43.39 -41.77
N THR A 210 59.71 -43.13 -40.46
CA THR A 210 59.37 -41.84 -39.87
C THR A 210 60.58 -40.96 -39.56
N ASP A 211 61.81 -41.45 -39.75
CA ASP A 211 63.04 -40.76 -39.37
C ASP A 211 63.62 -39.99 -40.58
N ALA A 212 62.95 -38.89 -40.93
CA ALA A 212 63.32 -38.06 -42.07
C ALA A 212 64.72 -37.43 -41.92
N GLU A 213 65.14 -37.12 -40.70
CA GLU A 213 66.47 -36.54 -40.42
C GLU A 213 67.58 -37.51 -40.84
N LYS A 214 67.52 -38.78 -40.38
CA LYS A 214 68.52 -39.78 -40.80
C LYS A 214 68.49 -40.07 -42.28
N MET A 215 67.31 -40.08 -42.91
CA MET A 215 67.19 -40.24 -44.36
C MET A 215 67.92 -39.12 -45.11
N PHE A 216 67.70 -37.86 -44.72
CA PHE A 216 68.37 -36.72 -45.34
C PHE A 216 69.87 -36.71 -45.08
N ASP A 217 70.33 -37.12 -43.90
CA ASP A 217 71.76 -37.24 -43.62
C ASP A 217 72.43 -38.24 -44.57
N ILE A 218 71.83 -39.42 -44.78
CA ILE A 218 72.36 -40.43 -45.70
C ILE A 218 72.38 -39.91 -47.14
N VAL A 219 71.30 -39.28 -47.59
CA VAL A 219 71.20 -38.67 -48.92
C VAL A 219 72.27 -37.58 -49.08
N LYS A 220 72.48 -36.74 -48.07
CA LYS A 220 73.50 -35.68 -48.07
C LYS A 220 74.91 -36.26 -48.19
N TYR A 221 75.24 -37.28 -47.41
CA TYR A 221 76.55 -37.94 -47.51
C TYR A 221 76.77 -38.55 -48.89
N PHE A 222 75.74 -39.15 -49.48
CA PHE A 222 75.82 -39.68 -50.83
C PHE A 222 76.11 -38.60 -51.88
N TYR A 223 75.43 -37.44 -51.82
CA TYR A 223 75.73 -36.34 -52.75
C TYR A 223 77.12 -35.73 -52.55
N LEU A 224 77.59 -35.59 -51.31
CA LEU A 224 78.93 -35.09 -51.02
C LEU A 224 80.02 -36.03 -51.55
N ASP A 225 79.85 -37.34 -51.34
CA ASP A 225 80.75 -38.37 -51.88
C ASP A 225 80.77 -38.33 -53.41
N TYR A 226 79.59 -38.22 -54.04
CA TYR A 226 79.49 -38.10 -55.49
C TYR A 226 80.14 -36.82 -56.04
N GLU A 227 79.97 -35.69 -55.36
CA GLU A 227 80.60 -34.42 -55.73
C GLU A 227 82.13 -34.50 -55.57
N GLU A 228 82.62 -35.15 -54.53
CA GLU A 228 84.06 -35.40 -54.34
C GLU A 228 84.62 -36.27 -55.47
N ILE A 229 83.93 -37.36 -55.84
CA ILE A 229 84.30 -38.21 -56.98
C ILE A 229 84.37 -37.38 -58.28
N LEU A 230 83.38 -36.55 -58.55
CA LEU A 230 83.37 -35.68 -59.73
C LEU A 230 84.52 -34.65 -59.70
N ARG A 231 84.78 -34.01 -58.56
CA ARG A 231 85.92 -33.08 -58.39
C ARG A 231 87.27 -33.80 -58.58
N HIS A 232 87.38 -35.06 -58.16
CA HIS A 232 88.56 -35.87 -58.43
C HIS A 232 88.71 -36.16 -59.93
N TYR A 233 87.63 -36.51 -60.60
CA TYR A 233 87.60 -36.73 -62.05
C TYR A 233 87.99 -35.46 -62.83
N ASP A 234 87.44 -34.30 -62.47
CA ASP A 234 87.75 -33.02 -63.13
C ASP A 234 89.20 -32.58 -62.91
N ARG A 235 89.74 -32.78 -61.70
CA ARG A 235 91.17 -32.52 -61.40
C ARG A 235 92.11 -33.40 -62.23
N GLN A 236 91.76 -34.67 -62.43
CA GLN A 236 92.52 -35.57 -63.31
C GLN A 236 92.46 -35.12 -64.77
N LYS A 237 91.31 -34.63 -65.23
CA LYS A 237 91.12 -34.13 -66.60
C LYS A 237 91.92 -32.85 -66.90
N ILE A 238 92.04 -31.94 -65.93
CA ILE A 238 92.86 -30.70 -66.07
C ILE A 238 94.36 -31.02 -66.05
N SER A 239 94.80 -31.99 -65.23
CA SER A 239 96.19 -32.47 -65.22
C SER A 239 96.62 -33.05 -66.57
N HIS A 240 95.73 -33.77 -67.27
CA HIS A 240 96.04 -34.33 -68.60
C HIS A 240 95.88 -33.33 -69.76
N GLY A 241 95.22 -32.18 -69.54
CA GLY A 241 95.12 -31.09 -70.52
C GLY A 241 96.33 -30.16 -70.57
N GLY A 242 97.13 -30.08 -69.49
CA GLY A 242 98.32 -29.23 -69.40
C GLY A 242 99.61 -29.84 -69.94
N GLU A 243 99.66 -31.17 -70.12
CA GLU A 243 100.85 -31.87 -70.61
C GLU A 243 101.00 -31.88 -72.13
N THR A 244 99.99 -31.47 -72.90
CA THR A 244 100.09 -31.44 -74.38
C THR A 244 100.67 -30.14 -74.94
N ALA A 245 100.94 -29.12 -74.12
CA ALA A 245 101.49 -27.84 -74.58
C ALA A 245 103.01 -27.65 -74.37
N LYS A 246 103.72 -28.61 -73.74
CA LYS A 246 105.17 -28.49 -73.46
C LYS A 246 106.07 -29.48 -74.22
N THR A 247 105.52 -30.22 -75.17
CA THR A 247 106.28 -31.16 -76.02
C THR A 247 105.97 -30.91 -77.49
N LYS A 248 106.38 -29.73 -77.99
CA LYS A 248 106.68 -29.44 -79.40
C LYS A 248 107.47 -28.13 -79.47
N ALA A 249 108.74 -28.20 -79.10
CA ALA A 249 109.81 -27.29 -79.51
C ALA A 249 110.91 -28.16 -80.11
#